data_AF-A0A139PPA7-F1
#
_entry.id   AF-A0A139PPA7-F1
#
_cell.length_a   1.000
_cell.length_b   1.000
_cell.length_c   1.000
_cell.angle_alpha   90.00
_cell.angle_beta   90.00
_cell.angle_gamma   90.00
#
_symmetry.space_group_name_H-M   'P 1'
#
loop_
_entity.id
_entity.type
_entity.pdbx_description
1 polymer ?
#
loop_
_entity_poly.entity_id
_entity_poly.type
_entity_poly.pdbx_seq_one_letter_code
_entity_poly.pdbx_strand_id
1 'polypeptide(L)'
;MWGNFEKVKSPSQTQIYQETASIMRARYLDGQSNVLECYAKAVAENGLNTEQKQLHQYFSFKLAAVRNLYLSKFLKEHDPEGARFKEELATLFGQAHLSCLKEDYQELAHLLYRIAEVDGRFKDLYVN
;
A
#
# COMPACT_ATOMS: atom_id res chain seq x y z
N MET A 1 31.29 -5.41 8.48
CA MET A 1 31.55 -4.66 7.22
C MET A 1 30.83 -5.41 6.12
N TRP A 2 29.84 -4.80 5.47
CA TRP A 2 29.11 -5.42 4.35
C TRP A 2 30.11 -5.53 3.16
N GLY A 3 30.83 -6.65 3.09
CA GLY A 3 32.06 -6.81 2.29
C GLY A 3 31.82 -7.32 0.87
N ASN A 4 32.66 -6.83 -0.05
CA ASN A 4 32.94 -7.30 -1.43
C ASN A 4 31.74 -7.84 -2.23
N PHE A 5 30.69 -7.04 -2.37
CA PHE A 5 29.67 -7.32 -3.37
C PHE A 5 30.18 -6.98 -4.76
N GLU A 6 30.29 -7.99 -5.62
CA GLU A 6 30.48 -7.80 -7.05
C GLU A 6 29.13 -7.72 -7.75
N LYS A 7 29.00 -6.78 -8.69
CA LYS A 7 27.78 -6.59 -9.47
C LYS A 7 27.62 -7.75 -10.44
N VAL A 8 26.65 -8.64 -10.21
CA VAL A 8 26.43 -9.85 -11.01
C VAL A 8 25.62 -9.58 -12.29
N LYS A 9 24.78 -8.53 -12.33
CA LYS A 9 23.95 -8.16 -13.49
C LYS A 9 23.76 -6.65 -13.59
N SER A 10 23.51 -6.15 -14.80
CA SER A 10 23.14 -4.75 -15.08
C SER A 10 21.84 -4.70 -15.89
N PRO A 11 20.68 -5.01 -15.28
CA PRO A 11 19.41 -5.01 -16.00
C PRO A 11 19.03 -3.60 -16.47
N SER A 12 18.33 -3.50 -17.60
CA SER A 12 17.69 -2.27 -18.05
C SER A 12 16.47 -1.93 -17.18
N GLN A 13 16.00 -0.67 -17.25
CA GLN A 13 14.79 -0.26 -16.53
C GLN A 13 13.57 -1.13 -16.89
N THR A 14 13.42 -1.46 -18.18
CA THR A 14 12.37 -2.36 -18.65
C THR A 14 12.47 -3.76 -18.04
N GLN A 15 13.68 -4.32 -17.91
CA GLN A 15 13.88 -5.63 -17.28
C GLN A 15 13.53 -5.58 -15.79
N ILE A 16 13.96 -4.53 -15.08
CA ILE A 16 13.62 -4.32 -13.67
C ILE A 16 12.10 -4.23 -13.49
N TYR A 17 11.41 -3.49 -14.36
CA TYR A 17 9.97 -3.36 -14.35
C TYR A 17 9.27 -4.72 -14.56
N GLN A 18 9.65 -5.47 -15.58
CA GLN A 18 9.04 -6.78 -15.90
C GLN A 18 9.21 -7.78 -14.74
N GLU A 19 10.40 -7.88 -14.17
CA GLU A 19 10.66 -8.74 -13.01
C GLU A 19 9.83 -8.30 -11.79
N THR A 20 9.76 -6.99 -11.54
CA THR A 20 8.99 -6.43 -10.41
C THR A 20 7.49 -6.69 -10.59
N ALA A 21 6.94 -6.47 -11.78
CA ALA A 21 5.55 -6.74 -12.11
C ALA A 21 5.19 -8.22 -11.91
N SER A 22 6.08 -9.14 -12.31
CA SER A 22 5.91 -10.57 -12.07
C SER A 22 5.85 -10.91 -10.58
N ILE A 23 6.73 -10.32 -9.76
CA ILE A 23 6.74 -10.51 -8.30
C ILE A 23 5.46 -9.94 -7.67
N MET A 24 5.01 -8.76 -8.11
CA MET A 24 3.78 -8.15 -7.63
C MET A 24 2.57 -9.02 -7.92
N ARG A 25 2.43 -9.51 -9.15
CA ARG A 25 1.36 -10.44 -9.55
C ARG A 25 1.34 -11.69 -8.66
N ALA A 26 2.49 -12.33 -8.47
CA ALA A 26 2.58 -13.53 -7.63
C ALA A 26 2.09 -13.27 -6.19
N ARG A 27 2.47 -12.13 -5.60
CA ARG A 27 2.02 -11.74 -4.26
C ARG A 27 0.52 -11.49 -4.17
N TYR A 28 -0.08 -10.91 -5.21
CA TYR A 28 -1.52 -10.67 -5.23
C TYR A 28 -2.34 -11.96 -5.40
N LEU A 29 -1.78 -12.96 -6.08
CA LEU A 29 -2.40 -14.29 -6.23
C LEU A 29 -2.36 -15.10 -4.93
N ASP A 30 -1.26 -15.00 -4.16
CA ASP A 30 -1.06 -15.72 -2.89
C ASP A 30 -1.67 -15.01 -1.67
N GLY A 31 -2.09 -13.75 -1.83
CA GLY A 31 -2.56 -12.89 -0.75
C GLY A 31 -3.95 -13.26 -0.21
N GLN A 32 -4.15 -13.03 1.09
CA GLN A 32 -5.48 -13.09 1.71
C GLN A 32 -6.38 -11.97 1.20
N SER A 33 -7.65 -12.29 0.98
CA SER A 33 -8.67 -11.32 0.52
C SER A 33 -9.45 -10.73 1.71
N ASN A 34 -9.99 -9.53 1.53
CA ASN A 34 -10.89 -8.83 2.46
C ASN A 34 -10.29 -8.42 3.82
N VAL A 35 -8.96 -8.46 3.98
CA VAL A 35 -8.30 -8.16 5.27
C VAL A 35 -8.52 -6.70 5.67
N LEU A 36 -8.42 -5.76 4.73
CA LEU A 36 -8.61 -4.33 4.97
C LEU A 36 -10.07 -4.00 5.30
N GLU A 37 -11.02 -4.63 4.64
CA GLU A 37 -12.46 -4.48 4.84
C GLU A 37 -12.88 -5.01 6.22
N CYS A 38 -12.40 -6.20 6.59
CA CYS A 38 -12.60 -6.75 7.93
C CYS A 38 -12.02 -5.84 9.00
N TYR A 39 -10.83 -5.27 8.74
CA TYR A 39 -10.22 -4.32 9.67
C TYR A 39 -11.00 -3.01 9.75
N ALA A 40 -11.44 -2.45 8.62
CA ALA A 40 -12.28 -1.26 8.57
C ALA A 40 -13.57 -1.43 9.39
N LYS A 41 -14.23 -2.58 9.23
CA LYS A 41 -15.40 -2.94 10.03
C LYS A 41 -15.09 -2.95 11.53
N ALA A 42 -14.00 -3.62 11.92
CA ALA A 42 -13.62 -3.70 13.33
C ALA A 42 -13.33 -2.31 13.93
N VAL A 43 -12.68 -1.42 13.17
CA VAL A 43 -12.42 -0.02 13.57
C VAL A 43 -13.72 0.77 13.70
N ALA A 44 -14.69 0.61 12.80
CA ALA A 44 -15.98 1.28 12.89
C ALA A 44 -16.77 0.85 14.14
N GLU A 45 -16.72 -0.44 14.48
CA GLU A 45 -17.48 -1.03 15.59
C GLU A 45 -16.82 -0.77 16.95
N ASN A 46 -15.48 -0.78 17.02
CA ASN A 46 -14.75 -0.85 18.29
C ASN A 46 -13.70 0.25 18.48
N GLY A 47 -13.43 1.06 17.46
CA GLY A 47 -12.28 1.97 17.45
C GLY A 47 -10.94 1.22 17.48
N LEU A 48 -9.90 1.90 17.96
CA LEU A 48 -8.57 1.32 18.16
C LEU A 48 -8.24 1.21 19.65
N ASN A 49 -7.61 0.11 20.04
CA ASN A 49 -6.94 0.05 21.34
C ASN A 49 -5.62 0.84 21.33
N THR A 50 -5.00 0.98 22.50
CA THR A 50 -3.79 1.80 22.69
C THR A 50 -2.63 1.34 21.80
N GLU A 51 -2.40 0.03 21.72
CA GLU A 51 -1.30 -0.57 20.97
C GLU A 51 -1.49 -0.37 19.47
N GLN A 52 -2.70 -0.61 18.96
CA GLN A 52 -3.07 -0.37 17.56
C GLN A 52 -2.90 1.10 17.21
N LYS A 53 -3.40 2.00 18.07
CA LYS A 53 -3.27 3.44 17.88
C LYS A 53 -1.80 3.85 17.76
N GLN A 54 -0.94 3.40 18.67
CA GLN A 54 0.49 3.67 18.62
C GLN A 54 1.11 3.15 17.32
N LEU A 55 0.80 1.91 16.94
CA LEU A 55 1.31 1.32 15.70
C LEU A 55 0.94 2.16 14.48
N HIS A 56 -0.33 2.56 14.37
CA HIS A 56 -0.85 3.31 13.23
C HIS A 56 -0.38 4.78 13.19
N GLN A 57 -0.31 5.44 14.35
CA GLN A 57 0.17 6.82 14.46
C GLN A 57 1.67 6.93 14.20
N TYR A 58 2.48 5.99 14.70
CA TYR A 58 3.93 6.09 14.57
C TYR A 58 4.47 5.47 13.29
N PHE A 59 3.87 4.38 12.77
CA PHE A 59 4.48 3.59 11.72
C PHE A 59 3.55 3.31 10.54
N SER A 60 2.49 2.54 10.73
CA SER A 60 1.84 1.80 9.64
C SER A 60 1.31 2.69 8.52
N PHE A 61 0.53 3.72 8.83
CA PHE A 61 -0.08 4.56 7.79
C PHE A 61 0.93 5.45 7.07
N LYS A 62 1.90 6.03 7.78
CA LYS A 62 2.97 6.83 7.16
C LYS A 62 3.85 5.98 6.24
N LEU A 63 4.22 4.78 6.70
CA LEU A 63 5.02 3.86 5.90
C LEU A 63 4.27 3.39 4.66
N ALA A 64 2.98 3.08 4.81
CA ALA A 64 2.12 2.71 3.68
C ALA A 64 2.01 3.87 2.67
N ALA A 65 1.82 5.11 3.13
CA ALA A 65 1.73 6.27 2.26
C ALA A 65 3.02 6.46 1.43
N VAL A 66 4.18 6.50 2.08
CA VAL A 66 5.46 6.73 1.38
C VAL A 66 5.81 5.58 0.44
N ARG A 67 5.52 4.33 0.83
CA ARG A 67 5.74 3.15 -0.04
C ARG A 67 4.92 3.24 -1.32
N ASN A 68 3.64 3.61 -1.19
CA ASN A 68 2.77 3.79 -2.35
C ASN A 68 3.26 4.94 -3.24
N LEU A 69 3.73 6.05 -2.66
CA LEU A 69 4.32 7.15 -3.41
C LEU A 69 5.58 6.74 -4.20
N TYR A 70 6.47 5.94 -3.60
CA TYR A 70 7.66 5.43 -4.29
C TYR A 70 7.29 4.46 -5.41
N LEU A 71 6.32 3.57 -5.17
CA LEU A 71 5.86 2.65 -6.20
C LEU A 71 5.17 3.40 -7.34
N SER A 72 4.40 4.44 -7.05
CA SER A 72 3.82 5.32 -8.07
C SER A 72 4.90 5.93 -8.97
N LYS A 73 5.95 6.49 -8.39
CA LYS A 73 7.09 7.05 -9.14
C LYS A 73 7.79 5.99 -10.00
N PHE A 74 7.98 4.79 -9.46
CA PHE A 74 8.59 3.68 -10.18
C PHE A 74 7.76 3.24 -11.39
N LEU A 75 6.43 3.17 -11.24
CA LEU A 75 5.53 2.72 -12.30
C LEU A 75 5.31 3.78 -13.38
N LYS A 76 5.52 5.07 -13.10
CA LYS A 76 5.05 6.20 -13.91
C LYS A 76 5.38 6.13 -15.42
N GLU A 77 6.55 5.61 -15.78
CA GLU A 77 6.99 5.53 -17.18
C GLU A 77 6.50 4.27 -17.92
N HIS A 78 6.18 3.20 -17.19
CA HIS A 78 5.87 1.88 -17.75
C HIS A 78 4.40 1.47 -17.55
N ASP A 79 3.75 2.00 -16.52
CA ASP A 79 2.39 1.72 -16.11
C ASP A 79 1.78 2.97 -15.44
N PRO A 80 1.34 3.95 -16.24
CA PRO A 80 0.78 5.19 -15.72
C PRO A 80 -0.55 4.99 -14.99
N GLU A 81 -1.31 3.94 -15.32
CA GLU A 81 -2.56 3.63 -14.64
C GLU A 81 -2.32 3.07 -13.24
N GLY A 82 -1.43 2.08 -13.13
CA GLY A 82 -0.97 1.56 -11.83
C GLY A 82 -0.31 2.64 -10.98
N ALA A 83 0.48 3.52 -11.60
CA ALA A 83 1.08 4.66 -10.92
C ALA A 83 0.04 5.60 -10.29
N ARG A 84 -1.06 5.87 -10.99
CA ARG A 84 -2.16 6.71 -10.48
C ARG A 84 -2.85 6.09 -9.28
N PHE A 85 -3.17 4.79 -9.33
CA PHE A 85 -3.75 4.10 -8.17
C PHE A 85 -2.84 4.13 -6.95
N LYS A 86 -1.52 3.98 -7.15
CA LYS A 86 -0.57 4.08 -6.04
C LYS A 86 -0.44 5.50 -5.49
N GLU A 87 -0.57 6.52 -6.31
CA GLU A 87 -0.64 7.90 -5.81
C GLU A 87 -1.91 8.14 -4.98
N GLU A 88 -3.06 7.66 -5.44
CA GLU A 88 -4.33 7.73 -4.71
C GLU A 88 -4.25 7.00 -3.36
N LEU A 89 -3.70 5.78 -3.32
CA LEU A 89 -3.45 5.05 -2.08
C LEU A 89 -2.54 5.82 -1.13
N ALA A 90 -1.50 6.49 -1.65
CA ALA A 90 -0.61 7.30 -0.82
C ALA A 90 -1.36 8.44 -0.12
N THR A 91 -2.26 9.13 -0.85
CA THR A 91 -3.13 10.17 -0.29
C THR A 91 -4.08 9.59 0.76
N LEU A 92 -4.76 8.48 0.47
CA LEU A 92 -5.71 7.86 1.39
C LEU A 92 -5.03 7.41 2.69
N PHE A 93 -3.83 6.81 2.62
CA PHE A 93 -3.07 6.45 3.82
C PHE A 93 -2.60 7.70 4.61
N GLY A 94 -2.28 8.79 3.93
CA GLY A 94 -2.01 10.08 4.56
C GLY A 94 -3.23 10.62 5.33
N GLN A 95 -4.42 10.53 4.74
CA GLN A 95 -5.67 10.91 5.39
C GLN A 95 -5.99 9.98 6.58
N ALA A 96 -5.82 8.67 6.42
CA ALA A 96 -6.04 7.69 7.49
C ALA A 96 -5.14 7.96 8.69
N HIS A 97 -3.89 8.37 8.46
CA HIS A 97 -2.98 8.82 9.53
C HIS A 97 -3.56 10.00 10.32
N LEU A 98 -4.11 11.01 9.63
CA LEU A 98 -4.71 12.17 10.28
C LEU A 98 -5.97 11.81 11.07
N SER A 99 -6.86 10.98 10.53
CA SER A 99 -8.06 10.53 11.25
C SER A 99 -7.70 9.68 12.47
N CYS A 100 -6.66 8.85 12.37
CA CYS A 100 -6.12 8.09 13.51
C CYS A 100 -5.52 8.99 14.60
N LEU A 101 -4.87 10.11 14.26
CA LEU A 101 -4.37 11.08 15.23
C LEU A 101 -5.49 11.83 15.95
N LYS A 102 -6.59 12.11 15.24
CA LYS A 102 -7.78 12.79 15.78
C LYS A 102 -8.71 11.84 16.54
N GLU A 103 -8.44 10.54 16.50
CA GLU A 103 -9.31 9.49 17.03
C GLU A 103 -10.72 9.50 16.39
N ASP A 104 -10.81 9.96 15.14
CA ASP A 104 -12.04 9.90 14.33
C ASP A 104 -12.15 8.52 13.68
N TYR A 105 -12.67 7.56 14.44
CA TYR A 105 -12.70 6.16 14.03
C TYR A 105 -13.74 5.88 12.93
N GLN A 106 -14.79 6.69 12.81
CA GLN A 106 -15.77 6.55 11.73
C GLN A 106 -15.16 6.99 10.39
N GLU A 107 -14.49 8.14 10.37
CA GLU A 107 -13.77 8.58 9.17
C GLU A 107 -12.59 7.64 8.87
N LEU A 108 -11.88 7.16 9.89
CA LEU A 108 -10.81 6.19 9.69
C LEU A 108 -11.32 4.90 9.04
N ALA A 109 -12.44 4.36 9.50
CA ALA A 109 -13.05 3.18 8.90
C ALA A 109 -13.49 3.44 7.45
N HIS A 110 -14.11 4.59 7.17
CA HIS A 110 -14.47 4.99 5.81
C HIS A 110 -13.25 5.03 4.88
N LEU A 111 -12.16 5.64 5.34
CA LEU A 111 -10.90 5.69 4.59
C LEU A 111 -10.31 4.29 4.37
N LEU A 112 -10.36 3.40 5.36
CA LEU A 112 -9.89 2.02 5.21
C LEU A 112 -10.69 1.24 4.18
N TYR A 113 -12.01 1.43 4.10
CA TYR A 113 -12.82 0.85 3.03
C TYR A 113 -12.43 1.38 1.64
N ARG A 114 -12.21 2.70 1.52
CA ARG A 114 -11.75 3.28 0.26
C ARG A 114 -10.36 2.78 -0.15
N ILE A 115 -9.46 2.60 0.82
CA ILE A 115 -8.14 2.00 0.58
C ILE A 115 -8.30 0.58 0.03
N ALA A 116 -9.19 -0.22 0.62
CA ALA A 116 -9.46 -1.57 0.17
C ALA A 116 -9.99 -1.60 -1.27
N GLU A 117 -10.95 -0.73 -1.59
CA GLU A 117 -11.50 -0.59 -2.95
C GLU A 117 -10.41 -0.23 -3.98
N VAL A 118 -9.59 0.78 -3.68
CA VAL A 118 -8.53 1.23 -4.59
C VAL A 118 -7.43 0.19 -4.74
N ASP A 119 -7.03 -0.50 -3.66
CA ASP A 119 -6.03 -1.56 -3.75
C ASP A 119 -6.58 -2.80 -4.49
N GLY A 120 -7.88 -3.09 -4.37
CA GLY A 120 -8.58 -4.09 -5.16
C GLY A 120 -8.54 -3.78 -6.66
N ARG A 121 -8.89 -2.54 -7.05
CA ARG A 121 -8.80 -2.09 -8.44
C ARG A 121 -7.38 -2.12 -8.98
N PHE A 122 -6.39 -1.78 -8.16
CA PHE A 122 -4.99 -1.92 -8.53
C PHE A 122 -4.60 -3.38 -8.72
N LYS A 123 -5.02 -4.29 -7.82
CA LYS A 123 -4.79 -5.73 -7.94
C LYS A 123 -5.35 -6.29 -9.24
N ASP A 124 -6.55 -5.85 -9.63
CA ASP A 124 -7.22 -6.31 -10.86
C ASP A 124 -6.44 -6.00 -12.14
N LEU A 125 -5.54 -5.00 -12.13
CA LEU A 125 -4.64 -4.72 -13.26
C LEU A 125 -3.59 -5.81 -13.50
N TYR A 126 -3.23 -6.59 -12.48
CA TYR A 126 -2.12 -7.55 -12.55
C TYR A 126 -2.57 -9.00 -12.42
N VAL A 127 -3.77 -9.26 -11.91
CA VAL A 127 -4.30 -10.61 -11.70
C VAL A 127 -5.09 -11.10 -12.91
N ASN A 128 -5.84 -10.22 -13.56
CA ASN A 128 -6.55 -10.50 -14.81
C ASN A 128 -5.60 -10.52 -16.02
#